data_AF-A0A258I4X1-F1
#
_entry.id   AF-A0A258I4X1-F1
#
_cell.length_a   1.000
_cell.length_b   1.000
_cell.length_c   1.000
_cell.angle_alpha   90.00
_cell.angle_beta   90.00
_cell.angle_gamma   90.00
#
_symmetry.space_group_name_H-M   'P 1'
#
loop_
_entity.id
_entity.type
_entity.pdbx_description
1 polymer ?
#
loop_
_entity_poly.entity_id
_entity_poly.type
_entity_poly.pdbx_seq_one_letter_code
_entity_poly.pdbx_strand_id
1 'polypeptide(L)'
;MPGQFPPINGRAGVIAGSAEGRSYLIKLMLFGMFGPIEVDNVNYRGVMPSVGSLSDQSIADMLNFIVALENPLTPAAAFTAAEVSAVRAEGKMSGSDVGELRAQLVARGLIP
;
A
#
# COMPACT_ATOMS: atom_id res chain seq x y z
N MET A 1 17.43 1.88 -12.89
CA MET A 1 18.38 2.28 -11.83
C MET A 1 17.96 1.57 -10.55
N PRO A 2 18.82 0.75 -9.92
CA PRO A 2 18.53 0.13 -8.63
C PRO A 2 18.21 1.20 -7.57
N GLY A 3 17.26 0.94 -6.66
CA GLY A 3 16.93 1.85 -5.56
C GLY A 3 15.92 2.97 -5.87
N GLN A 4 15.30 2.97 -7.06
CA GLN A 4 14.30 4.00 -7.43
C GLN A 4 12.85 3.58 -7.13
N PHE A 5 12.49 2.30 -7.37
CA PHE A 5 11.17 1.76 -7.10
C PHE A 5 11.28 0.46 -6.29
N PRO A 6 10.61 0.37 -5.13
CA PRO A 6 10.63 -0.85 -4.33
C PRO A 6 9.91 -1.98 -5.07
N PRO A 7 10.38 -3.24 -4.96
CA PRO A 7 9.66 -4.39 -5.46
C PRO A 7 8.31 -4.52 -4.74
N ILE A 8 7.26 -4.84 -5.52
CA ILE A 8 5.92 -5.11 -4.99
C ILE A 8 5.69 -6.61 -4.81
N ASN A 9 6.34 -7.44 -5.64
CA ASN A 9 6.16 -8.88 -5.66
C ASN A 9 6.52 -9.53 -4.31
N GLY A 10 5.63 -10.40 -3.83
CA GLY A 10 5.79 -11.14 -2.57
C GLY A 10 5.56 -10.28 -1.32
N ARG A 11 5.01 -9.07 -1.45
CA ARG A 11 4.82 -8.11 -0.36
C ARG A 11 3.38 -7.66 -0.25
N ALA A 12 2.70 -7.37 -1.37
CA ALA A 12 1.35 -6.84 -1.35
C ALA A 12 0.34 -7.80 -0.71
N GLY A 13 0.43 -9.10 -0.98
CA GLY A 13 -0.41 -10.13 -0.37
C GLY A 13 -0.16 -10.29 1.12
N VAL A 14 1.11 -10.20 1.56
CA VAL A 14 1.48 -10.24 2.98
C VAL A 14 0.89 -9.04 3.73
N ILE A 15 1.06 -7.84 3.17
CA ILE A 15 0.54 -6.60 3.76
C ILE A 15 -1.00 -6.64 3.79
N ALA A 16 -1.64 -7.14 2.73
CA ALA A 16 -3.09 -7.31 2.64
C ALA A 16 -3.66 -8.38 3.60
N GLY A 17 -2.81 -9.17 4.27
CA GLY A 17 -3.20 -10.19 5.24
C GLY A 17 -3.67 -9.66 6.59
N SER A 18 -3.51 -8.36 6.87
CA SER A 18 -3.97 -7.69 8.10
C SER A 18 -4.93 -6.54 7.79
N ALA A 19 -5.85 -6.23 8.70
CA ALA A 19 -6.76 -5.09 8.53
C ALA A 19 -5.99 -3.76 8.42
N GLU A 20 -4.94 -3.59 9.21
CA GLU A 20 -4.10 -2.41 9.18
C GLU A 20 -3.27 -2.31 7.88
N GLY A 21 -2.72 -3.42 7.40
CA GLY A 21 -1.97 -3.44 6.15
C GLY A 21 -2.86 -3.20 4.92
N ARG A 22 -4.10 -3.71 4.93
CA ARG A 22 -5.11 -3.36 3.91
C ARG A 22 -5.43 -1.86 3.91
N SER A 23 -5.68 -1.29 5.09
CA SER A 23 -5.91 0.16 5.22
C SER A 23 -4.70 0.96 4.73
N TYR A 24 -3.48 0.50 5.04
CA TYR A 24 -2.25 1.11 4.55
C TYR A 24 -2.14 1.08 3.02
N LEU A 25 -2.41 -0.05 2.36
CA LEU A 25 -2.37 -0.13 0.90
C LEU A 25 -3.37 0.82 0.24
N ILE A 26 -4.55 0.97 0.83
CA ILE A 26 -5.56 1.93 0.36
C ILE A 26 -5.06 3.37 0.58
N LYS A 27 -4.53 3.70 1.76
CA LYS A 27 -3.96 5.02 2.07
C LYS A 27 -2.80 5.38 1.15
N LEU A 28 -1.96 4.40 0.83
CA LEU A 28 -0.86 4.53 -0.12
C LEU A 28 -1.36 4.94 -1.51
N MET A 29 -2.45 4.32 -1.99
CA MET A 29 -3.07 4.70 -3.28
C MET A 29 -3.74 6.07 -3.23
N LEU A 30 -4.46 6.37 -2.15
CA LEU A 30 -5.23 7.61 -2.02
C LEU A 30 -4.34 8.85 -1.82
N PHE A 31 -3.28 8.74 -1.03
CA PHE A 31 -2.49 9.87 -0.55
C PHE A 31 -1.05 9.86 -1.06
N GLY A 32 -0.62 8.79 -1.71
CA GLY A 32 0.76 8.61 -2.12
C GLY A 32 1.67 8.35 -0.92
N MET A 33 2.98 8.44 -1.12
CA MET A 33 3.95 8.30 -0.04
C MET A 33 5.19 9.13 -0.34
N PHE A 34 5.74 9.74 0.70
CA PHE A 34 6.98 10.48 0.67
C PHE A 34 7.84 10.06 1.85
N GLY A 35 9.14 9.86 1.60
CA GLY A 35 10.11 9.61 2.65
C GLY A 35 11.04 8.43 2.35
N PRO A 36 12.12 8.29 3.13
CA PRO A 36 13.02 7.17 3.01
C PRO A 36 12.32 5.88 3.47
N ILE A 37 12.42 4.82 2.68
CA ILE A 37 12.01 3.49 3.08
C ILE A 37 13.15 2.50 2.84
N GLU A 38 13.23 1.48 3.67
CA GLU A 38 14.10 0.34 3.47
C GLU A 38 13.24 -0.87 3.06
N VAL A 39 13.68 -1.54 2.00
CA VAL A 39 13.08 -2.76 1.44
C VAL A 39 14.23 -3.66 1.02
N ASP A 40 14.31 -4.88 1.59
CA ASP A 40 15.35 -5.88 1.29
C ASP A 40 16.80 -5.33 1.42
N ASN A 41 17.07 -4.55 2.48
CA ASN A 41 18.34 -3.83 2.73
C ASN A 41 18.71 -2.79 1.66
N VAL A 42 17.77 -2.42 0.79
CA VAL A 42 17.92 -1.34 -0.19
C VAL A 42 17.16 -0.12 0.30
N ASN A 43 17.87 1.01 0.35
CA ASN A 43 17.30 2.30 0.69
C ASN A 43 16.66 2.94 -0.54
N TYR A 44 15.39 3.31 -0.42
CA TYR A 44 14.63 4.04 -1.43
C TYR A 44 14.31 5.42 -0.91
N ARG A 45 14.55 6.45 -1.72
CA ARG A 45 14.24 7.85 -1.42
C ARG A 45 13.39 8.42 -2.54
N GLY A 46 12.21 7.81 -2.70
CA GLY A 46 11.28 8.11 -3.77
C GLY A 46 10.08 8.92 -3.31
N VAL A 47 9.35 9.41 -4.29
CA VAL A 47 7.99 9.91 -4.10
C VAL A 47 7.08 8.95 -4.85
N MET A 48 6.08 8.41 -4.16
CA MET A 48 4.97 7.72 -4.79
C MET A 48 3.82 8.74 -4.93
N PRO A 49 3.49 9.18 -6.16
CA PRO A 49 2.34 10.07 -6.37
C PRO A 49 1.05 9.39 -5.93
N SER A 50 0.10 10.19 -5.45
CA SER A 50 -1.24 9.69 -5.19
C SER A 50 -1.98 9.37 -6.49
N VAL A 51 -2.83 8.35 -6.44
CA VAL A 51 -3.82 8.03 -7.47
C VAL A 51 -5.25 8.21 -6.94
N GLY A 52 -5.40 8.99 -5.86
CA GLY A 52 -6.69 9.24 -5.21
C GLY A 52 -7.71 9.99 -6.08
N SER A 53 -7.33 10.50 -7.25
CA SER A 53 -8.27 11.04 -8.24
C SER A 53 -9.09 9.94 -8.95
N LEU A 54 -8.65 8.68 -8.88
CA LEU A 54 -9.37 7.54 -9.42
C LEU A 54 -10.62 7.20 -8.59
N SER A 55 -11.55 6.48 -9.22
CA SER A 55 -12.73 5.95 -8.55
C SER A 55 -12.36 4.91 -7.49
N ASP A 56 -13.19 4.77 -6.47
CA ASP A 56 -12.99 3.76 -5.42
C ASP A 56 -12.93 2.34 -5.98
N GLN A 57 -13.72 2.06 -7.02
CA GLN A 57 -13.70 0.79 -7.74
C GLN A 57 -12.36 0.56 -8.45
N SER A 58 -11.84 1.57 -9.16
CA SER A 58 -10.54 1.45 -9.86
C SER A 58 -9.37 1.20 -8.90
N ILE A 59 -9.39 1.82 -7.72
CA ILE A 59 -8.37 1.60 -6.69
C ILE A 59 -8.48 0.17 -6.15
N ALA A 60 -9.69 -0.30 -5.84
CA ALA A 60 -9.92 -1.66 -5.38
C ALA A 60 -9.47 -2.70 -6.42
N ASP A 61 -9.81 -2.51 -7.70
CA ASP A 61 -9.43 -3.41 -8.79
C ASP A 61 -7.91 -3.45 -8.99
N MET A 62 -7.24 -2.31 -8.89
CA MET A 62 -5.77 -2.24 -9.02
C MET A 62 -5.08 -2.95 -7.85
N LEU A 63 -5.56 -2.79 -6.61
CA LEU A 63 -5.05 -3.52 -5.46
C LEU A 63 -5.27 -5.03 -5.60
N ASN A 64 -6.46 -5.45 -6.05
CA ASN A 64 -6.75 -6.85 -6.33
C ASN A 64 -5.85 -7.43 -7.42
N PHE A 65 -5.60 -6.68 -8.48
CA PHE A 65 -4.70 -7.07 -9.56
C PHE A 65 -3.27 -7.26 -9.03
N ILE A 66 -2.76 -6.31 -8.24
CA ILE A 66 -1.43 -6.39 -7.65
C ILE A 66 -1.28 -7.63 -6.76
N VAL A 67 -2.26 -7.92 -5.90
CA VAL A 67 -2.23 -9.11 -5.04
C VAL A 67 -2.35 -10.40 -5.87
N ALA A 68 -3.14 -10.40 -6.93
CA ALA A 68 -3.29 -11.55 -7.82
C ALA A 68 -2.00 -11.87 -8.60
N LEU A 69 -1.20 -10.86 -8.96
CA LEU A 69 0.09 -11.05 -9.65
C LEU A 69 1.10 -11.86 -8.84
N GLU A 70 0.98 -11.89 -7.51
CA GLU A 70 1.86 -12.68 -6.63
C GLU A 70 1.57 -14.19 -6.67
N ASN A 71 0.51 -14.60 -7.39
CA ASN A 71 0.02 -15.97 -7.47
C ASN A 71 -0.01 -16.68 -6.10
N PRO A 72 -0.70 -16.09 -5.10
CA PRO A 72 -0.67 -16.60 -3.74
C PRO A 72 -1.36 -17.95 -3.64
N LEU A 73 -0.80 -18.86 -2.81
CA LEU A 73 -1.39 -20.17 -2.53
C LEU A 73 -2.78 -20.06 -1.88
N THR A 74 -3.02 -18.99 -1.12
CA THR A 74 -4.31 -18.67 -0.52
C THR A 74 -4.72 -17.26 -0.98
N PRO A 75 -5.88 -17.09 -1.64
CA PRO A 75 -6.34 -15.78 -2.04
C PRO A 75 -6.61 -14.91 -0.81
N ALA A 76 -6.03 -13.71 -0.77
CA ALA A 76 -6.44 -12.70 0.19
C ALA A 76 -7.89 -12.28 -0.09
N ALA A 77 -8.60 -11.78 0.93
CA ALA A 77 -9.91 -11.18 0.71
C ALA A 77 -9.80 -10.05 -0.34
N ALA A 78 -10.71 -10.01 -1.31
CA ALA A 78 -10.70 -8.97 -2.32
C ALA A 78 -10.92 -7.59 -1.67
N PHE A 79 -10.21 -6.58 -2.14
CA PHE A 79 -10.50 -5.17 -1.85
C PHE A 79 -11.82 -4.79 -2.50
N THR A 80 -12.62 -4.00 -1.78
CA THR A 80 -13.93 -3.52 -2.26
C THR A 80 -13.94 -2.01 -2.38
N ALA A 81 -14.78 -1.48 -3.27
CA ALA A 81 -14.98 -0.03 -3.37
C ALA A 81 -15.50 0.57 -2.06
N ALA A 82 -16.28 -0.18 -1.28
CA ALA A 82 -16.77 0.26 0.03
C ALA A 82 -15.63 0.45 1.04
N GLU A 83 -14.65 -0.46 1.06
CA GLU A 83 -13.44 -0.30 1.89
C GLU A 83 -12.64 0.94 1.49
N VAL A 84 -12.44 1.16 0.19
CA VAL A 84 -11.72 2.35 -0.31
C VAL A 84 -12.45 3.64 0.06
N SER A 85 -13.78 3.65 -0.10
CA SER A 85 -14.62 4.79 0.27
C SER A 85 -14.58 5.09 1.76
N ALA A 86 -14.62 4.06 2.61
CA ALA A 86 -14.51 4.20 4.05
C ALA A 86 -13.18 4.83 4.46
N VAL A 87 -12.06 4.34 3.92
CA VAL A 87 -10.73 4.92 4.19
C VAL A 87 -10.62 6.34 3.63
N ARG A 88 -11.20 6.62 2.47
CA ARG A 88 -11.24 7.97 1.89
C ARG A 88 -12.01 8.95 2.78
N ALA A 89 -13.05 8.48 3.46
CA ALA A 89 -13.84 9.28 4.39
C ALA A 89 -13.13 9.57 5.73
N GLU A 90 -12.06 8.84 6.08
CA GLU A 90 -11.26 9.10 7.30
C GLU A 90 -10.55 10.46 7.25
N GLY A 91 -10.42 11.07 6.07
CA GLY A 91 -9.84 12.41 5.89
C GLY A 91 -8.59 12.40 5.03
N LYS A 92 -7.99 13.59 4.87
CA LYS A 92 -6.76 13.74 4.08
C LYS A 92 -5.54 13.41 4.92
N MET A 93 -4.66 12.58 4.37
CA MET A 93 -3.32 12.33 4.89
C MET A 93 -2.28 12.91 3.93
N SER A 94 -1.14 13.36 4.44
CA SER A 94 0.01 13.71 3.60
C SER A 94 0.79 12.44 3.23
N GLY A 95 1.56 12.51 2.14
CA GLY A 95 2.45 11.40 1.76
C GLY A 95 3.51 11.10 2.83
N SER A 96 3.90 12.09 3.63
CA SER A 96 4.81 11.91 4.78
C SER A 96 4.15 11.08 5.88
N ASP A 97 2.88 11.37 6.21
CA ASP A 97 2.12 10.61 7.20
C ASP A 97 1.96 9.14 6.78
N VAL A 98 1.81 8.88 5.47
CA VAL A 98 1.79 7.50 4.93
C VAL A 98 3.14 6.82 5.13
N GLY A 99 4.24 7.55 4.94
CA GLY A 99 5.59 7.05 5.20
C GLY A 99 5.82 6.70 6.67
N GLU A 100 5.32 7.53 7.58
CA GLU A 100 5.35 7.27 9.03
C GLU A 100 4.48 6.06 9.41
N LEU A 101 3.26 5.97 8.86
CA LEU A 101 2.39 4.81 9.03
C LEU A 101 3.08 3.53 8.57
N ARG A 102 3.78 3.56 7.42
CA ARG A 102 4.59 2.42 6.96
C ARG A 102 5.64 2.05 8.00
N ALA A 103 6.41 3.01 8.52
CA ALA A 103 7.44 2.76 9.50
C ALA A 103 6.88 2.10 10.78
N GLN A 104 5.71 2.54 11.24
CA GLN A 104 5.01 1.94 12.38
C GLN A 104 4.59 0.49 12.09
N LEU A 105 4.07 0.22 10.89
CA LEU A 105 3.66 -1.13 10.49
C LEU A 105 4.84 -2.08 10.28
N VAL A 106 5.98 -1.57 9.80
CA VAL A 106 7.25 -2.32 9.75
C VAL A 106 7.72 -2.68 11.16
N ALA A 107 7.71 -1.73 12.10
CA ALA A 107 8.09 -1.98 13.49
C ALA A 107 7.17 -3.02 14.18
N ARG A 108 5.93 -3.15 13.71
CA ARG A 108 4.96 -4.16 14.15
C ARG A 108 5.06 -5.49 13.39
N GLY A 109 5.94 -5.61 12.40
CA GLY A 109 6.09 -6.82 11.58
C GLY A 109 4.93 -7.09 10.62
N LEU A 110 4.10 -6.08 10.33
CA LEU A 110 2.97 -6.18 9.39
C LEU A 110 3.36 -5.85 7.95
N ILE A 111 4.51 -5.22 7.76
CA ILE A 111 5.10 -4.93 6.45
C ILE A 111 6.52 -5.52 6.43
N PRO A 112 6.84 -6.39 5.45
CA PRO A 112 8.18 -6.94 5.26
C PRO A 112 9.16 -5.93 4.61
#